data_AF-A0A8S4SKT4-F1
#
_entry.id   AF-A0A8S4SKT4-F1
#
_cell.length_a   1.000
_cell.length_b   1.000
_cell.length_c   1.000
_cell.angle_alpha   90.00
_cell.angle_beta   90.00
_cell.angle_gamma   90.00
#
_symmetry.space_group_name_H-M   'P 1'
#
loop_
_entity.id
_entity.type
_entity.pdbx_description
1 polymer ?
#
loop_
_entity_poly.entity_id
_entity_poly.type
_entity_poly.pdbx_seq_one_letter_code
_entity_poly.pdbx_strand_id
1 'polypeptide(L)'
;MRRVPKLIKKWNEGSDIQILGSTRTFNLPFEDQGLNGVKIEVKPRQAAPDLSYKFIKVSRVKRHMLLLGEHAFAQTTSDQRYWNCSKKSSPKKCTARLRFDTEGNIVYYDLRHNHDPQRLYQQPNGEFARLKS
;
A
#
# COMPACT_ATOMS: atom_id res chain seq x y z
N MET A 1 4.33 -13.70 -35.02
CA MET A 1 4.81 -12.58 -34.17
C MET A 1 4.18 -11.29 -34.66
N ARG A 2 3.25 -10.68 -33.90
CA ARG A 2 2.61 -9.41 -34.29
C ARG A 2 3.08 -8.32 -33.32
N ARG A 3 3.85 -7.34 -33.83
CA ARG A 3 4.32 -6.17 -33.08
C ARG A 3 3.17 -5.18 -32.96
N VAL A 4 2.80 -4.82 -31.74
CA VAL A 4 1.85 -3.73 -31.47
C VAL A 4 2.64 -2.41 -31.47
N PRO A 5 2.22 -1.36 -32.21
CA PRO A 5 2.92 -0.08 -32.19
C PRO A 5 2.66 0.67 -30.88
N LYS A 6 3.72 1.30 -30.35
CA LYS A 6 3.66 2.23 -29.21
C LYS A 6 3.03 3.54 -29.68
N LEU A 7 1.82 3.83 -29.19
CA LEU A 7 1.18 5.13 -29.38
C LEU A 7 1.82 6.14 -28.41
N ILE A 8 2.72 6.97 -28.92
CA ILE A 8 3.26 8.13 -28.20
C ILE A 8 2.26 9.27 -28.40
N LYS A 9 1.53 9.66 -27.34
CA LYS A 9 0.73 10.89 -27.36
C LYS A 9 1.62 12.08 -27.04
N LYS A 10 1.87 12.88 -28.08
CA LYS A 10 2.46 14.21 -28.09
C LYS A 10 1.46 15.17 -27.43
N TRP A 11 1.88 15.94 -26.43
CA TRP A 11 1.12 17.07 -25.90
C TRP A 11 1.70 18.35 -26.51
N ASN A 12 0.85 19.17 -27.12
CA ASN A 12 1.19 20.50 -27.62
C ASN A 12 0.06 21.46 -27.25
N GLU A 13 0.48 22.72 -27.05
CA GLU A 13 -0.28 23.97 -27.04
C GLU A 13 -1.18 24.19 -25.81
N GLY A 14 -0.95 25.23 -25.00
CA GLY A 14 -0.82 26.61 -25.46
C GLY A 14 -2.23 27.19 -25.56
N SER A 15 -2.79 27.60 -24.42
CA SER A 15 -3.99 28.43 -24.39
C SER A 15 -3.78 29.56 -23.39
N ASP A 16 -3.58 30.73 -23.98
CA ASP A 16 -3.61 32.02 -23.32
C ASP A 16 -4.95 32.19 -22.59
N ILE A 17 -4.89 32.43 -21.28
CA ILE A 17 -6.05 32.87 -20.52
C ILE A 17 -6.22 34.37 -20.82
N GLN A 18 -7.11 34.69 -21.75
CA GLN A 18 -7.60 36.05 -21.91
C GLN A 18 -8.59 36.35 -20.78
N ILE A 19 -8.15 37.11 -19.78
CA ILE A 19 -9.04 37.68 -18.77
C ILE A 19 -9.79 38.84 -19.41
N LEU A 20 -10.99 38.55 -19.93
CA LEU A 20 -11.92 39.58 -20.38
C LEU A 20 -12.42 40.38 -19.18
N GLY A 21 -12.24 41.70 -19.26
CA GLY A 21 -12.63 42.65 -18.24
C GLY A 21 -14.11 42.65 -17.94
N SER A 22 -14.44 42.70 -16.65
CA SER A 22 -15.67 43.30 -16.15
C SER A 22 -15.42 43.75 -14.71
N THR A 23 -15.00 44.99 -14.52
CA THR A 23 -14.98 45.62 -13.19
C THR A 23 -16.43 45.99 -12.82
N ARG A 24 -17.21 44.98 -12.46
CA ARG A 24 -18.44 45.20 -11.71
C ARG A 24 -18.06 45.15 -10.24
N THR A 25 -17.77 46.32 -9.67
CA THR A 25 -17.61 46.51 -8.23
C THR A 25 -18.95 46.18 -7.57
N PHE A 26 -19.10 44.94 -7.12
CA PHE A 26 -20.18 44.54 -6.24
C PHE A 26 -19.85 45.09 -4.85
N ASN A 27 -20.47 46.22 -4.49
CA ASN A 27 -20.61 46.63 -3.09
C ASN A 27 -21.54 45.62 -2.41
N LEU A 28 -21.00 44.48 -1.98
CA LEU A 28 -21.66 43.60 -1.03
C LEU A 28 -21.28 44.09 0.38
N PRO A 29 -22.25 44.29 1.29
CA PRO A 29 -21.95 44.55 2.68
C PRO A 29 -21.16 43.36 3.22
N PHE A 30 -19.95 43.64 3.73
CA PHE A 30 -19.16 42.68 4.47
C PHE A 30 -19.88 42.38 5.79
N GLU A 31 -20.77 41.39 5.76
CA GLU A 31 -21.31 40.80 6.97
C GLU A 31 -20.18 40.01 7.64
N ASP A 32 -19.62 40.59 8.71
CA ASP A 32 -18.70 39.93 9.63
C ASP A 32 -19.50 38.87 10.41
N GLN A 33 -19.85 37.77 9.75
CA GLN A 33 -20.27 36.56 10.45
C GLN A 33 -19.01 35.95 11.04
N GLY A 34 -18.74 36.35 12.29
CA GLY A 34 -17.60 35.93 13.08
C GLY A 34 -17.28 34.46 12.87
N LEU A 35 -16.00 34.19 12.60
CA LEU A 35 -15.41 32.86 12.58
C LEU A 35 -15.62 32.21 13.96
N ASN A 36 -16.79 31.61 14.16
CA ASN A 36 -17.02 30.64 15.20
C ASN A 36 -16.01 29.51 14.95
N GLY A 37 -14.96 29.50 15.77
CA GLY A 37 -13.82 28.62 15.63
C GLY A 37 -14.28 27.20 15.34
N VAL A 38 -14.05 26.75 14.11
CA VAL A 38 -14.16 25.35 13.76
C VAL A 38 -13.14 24.63 14.62
N LYS A 39 -13.60 24.01 15.70
CA LYS A 39 -12.80 23.07 16.49
C LYS A 39 -12.50 21.91 15.57
N ILE A 40 -11.38 21.99 14.85
CA ILE A 40 -10.84 20.85 14.14
C ILE A 40 -10.30 19.92 15.22
N GLU A 41 -11.12 18.96 15.64
CA GLU A 41 -10.63 17.83 16.42
C GLU A 41 -9.66 17.04 15.52
N VAL A 42 -8.37 17.34 15.65
CA VAL A 42 -7.31 16.54 15.05
C VAL A 42 -7.33 15.21 15.78
N LYS A 43 -8.11 14.25 15.28
CA LYS A 43 -8.04 12.86 15.72
C LYS A 43 -6.56 12.45 15.68
N PRO A 44 -5.99 11.92 16.77
CA PRO A 44 -4.59 11.56 16.81
C PRO A 44 -4.29 10.63 15.63
N ARG A 45 -3.29 11.03 14.83
CA ARG A 45 -2.76 10.23 13.72
C ARG A 45 -2.35 8.90 14.33
N GLN A 46 -3.06 7.83 13.98
CA GLN A 46 -2.80 6.48 14.47
C GLN A 46 -1.29 6.23 14.39
N ALA A 47 -0.70 5.81 15.51
CA ALA A 47 0.73 5.52 15.59
C ALA A 47 1.13 4.61 14.43
N ALA A 48 2.27 4.90 13.79
CA ALA A 48 2.76 4.10 12.68
C ALA A 48 2.81 2.62 13.11
N PRO A 49 2.36 1.68 12.27
CA PRO A 49 2.38 0.28 12.62
C PRO A 49 3.82 -0.17 12.92
N ASP A 50 3.99 -1.07 13.90
CA ASP A 50 5.27 -1.75 14.07
C ASP A 50 5.53 -2.63 12.84
N LEU A 51 6.57 -2.29 12.09
CA LEU A 51 6.98 -2.97 10.87
C LEU A 51 8.04 -4.04 11.15
N SER A 52 8.14 -4.53 12.38
CA SER A 52 9.02 -5.65 12.72
C SER A 52 8.67 -6.90 11.90
N TYR A 53 9.69 -7.46 11.23
CA TYR A 53 9.53 -8.64 10.38
C TYR A 53 10.61 -9.68 10.64
N LYS A 54 10.31 -10.93 10.30
CA LYS A 54 11.22 -12.06 10.43
C LYS A 54 11.16 -12.92 9.18
N PHE A 55 12.32 -13.35 8.68
CA PHE A 55 12.36 -14.38 7.66
C PHE A 55 12.22 -15.75 8.31
N ILE A 56 11.26 -16.53 7.83
CA ILE A 56 10.98 -17.87 8.32
C ILE A 56 11.12 -18.89 7.20
N LYS A 57 11.62 -20.07 7.54
CA LYS A 57 11.61 -21.24 6.66
C LYS A 57 10.36 -22.05 6.99
N VAL A 58 9.48 -22.23 6.01
CA VAL A 58 8.26 -23.03 6.19
C VAL A 58 8.48 -24.42 5.62
N SER A 59 8.21 -25.46 6.40
CA SER A 59 8.37 -26.84 5.98
C SER A 59 7.56 -27.12 4.70
N ARG A 60 8.15 -27.89 3.78
CA ARG A 60 7.59 -28.20 2.45
C ARG A 60 7.48 -26.99 1.49
N VAL A 61 7.92 -25.81 1.89
CA VAL A 61 8.03 -24.63 1.01
C VAL A 61 9.51 -24.41 0.70
N LYS A 62 9.87 -24.38 -0.59
CA LYS A 62 11.28 -24.20 -1.01
C LYS A 62 11.83 -22.81 -0.70
N ARG A 63 10.98 -21.78 -0.79
CA ARG A 63 11.37 -20.38 -0.59
C ARG A 63 11.10 -19.94 0.84
N HIS A 64 11.96 -19.06 1.36
CA HIS A 64 11.71 -18.38 2.62
C HIS A 64 10.44 -17.52 2.53
N MET A 65 9.76 -17.41 3.65
CA MET A 65 8.61 -16.53 3.83
C MET A 65 8.99 -15.40 4.77
N LEU A 66 8.30 -14.28 4.65
CA LEU A 66 8.46 -13.14 5.55
C LEU A 66 7.24 -13.07 6.45
N LEU A 67 7.46 -13.12 7.76
CA LEU A 67 6.45 -12.95 8.78
C LEU A 67 6.49 -11.51 9.27
N LEU A 68 5.40 -10.76 9.09
CA LEU A 68 5.23 -9.40 9.60
C LEU A 68 3.95 -9.40 10.45
N GLY A 69 4.13 -9.16 11.76
CA GLY A 69 3.10 -9.47 12.76
C GLY A 69 2.71 -10.95 12.70
N GLU A 70 1.41 -11.22 12.51
CA GLU A 70 0.85 -12.58 12.41
C GLU A 70 0.59 -13.03 10.97
N HIS A 71 1.00 -12.23 9.98
CA HIS A 71 0.75 -12.49 8.57
C HIS A 71 2.03 -12.87 7.82
N ALA A 72 1.93 -13.94 7.03
CA ALA A 72 3.02 -14.47 6.25
C ALA A 72 2.93 -14.04 4.78
N PHE A 73 4.02 -13.52 4.26
CA PHE A 73 4.23 -13.05 2.90
C PHE A 73 5.20 -13.98 2.14
N ALA A 74 4.99 -14.09 0.83
CA ALA A 74 5.79 -14.91 -0.07
C ALA A 74 6.20 -14.11 -1.32
N GLN A 75 7.38 -14.44 -1.85
CA GLN A 75 7.85 -13.96 -3.14
C GLN A 75 7.12 -14.70 -4.27
N THR A 76 6.19 -14.02 -4.94
CA THR A 76 5.50 -14.58 -6.11
C THR A 76 6.15 -14.17 -7.43
N THR A 77 7.03 -13.17 -7.41
CA THR A 77 7.79 -12.68 -8.57
C THR A 77 9.22 -13.21 -8.54
N SER A 78 9.96 -13.03 -9.64
CA SER A 78 11.41 -13.25 -9.67
C SER A 78 12.17 -12.15 -8.92
N ASP A 79 11.62 -10.94 -8.87
CA ASP A 79 12.19 -9.83 -8.12
C ASP A 79 11.97 -10.04 -6.61
N GLN A 80 13.07 -10.15 -5.88
CA GLN A 80 13.12 -10.43 -4.44
C GLN A 80 12.62 -9.27 -3.58
N ARG A 81 12.47 -8.07 -4.17
CA ARG A 81 11.94 -6.88 -3.48
C ARG A 81 10.44 -6.92 -3.28
N TYR A 82 9.71 -7.74 -4.05
CA TYR A 82 8.26 -7.78 -4.03
C TYR A 82 7.74 -9.00 -3.27
N TRP A 83 6.97 -8.71 -2.23
CA TRP A 83 6.38 -9.71 -1.37
C TRP A 83 4.87 -9.55 -1.36
N ASN A 84 4.15 -10.65 -1.56
CA ASN A 84 2.70 -10.65 -1.52
C ASN A 84 2.23 -11.53 -0.37
N CYS A 85 1.06 -11.24 0.18
CA CYS A 85 0.47 -12.12 1.18
C CYS A 85 0.42 -13.57 0.65
N SER A 86 0.78 -14.55 1.48
CA SER A 86 0.81 -15.95 1.07
C SER A 86 -0.56 -16.53 0.71
N LYS A 87 -1.66 -15.83 1.06
CA LYS A 87 -3.03 -16.15 0.68
C LYS A 87 -3.49 -15.40 -0.59
N LYS A 88 -2.59 -14.76 -1.34
CA LYS A 88 -2.92 -14.09 -2.60
C LYS A 88 -3.54 -15.02 -3.64
N SER A 89 -3.04 -16.25 -3.75
CA SER A 89 -3.60 -17.27 -4.66
C SER A 89 -4.73 -18.09 -4.03
N SER A 90 -5.18 -17.75 -2.82
CA SER A 90 -6.33 -18.42 -2.19
C SER A 90 -7.65 -17.89 -2.78
N PRO A 91 -8.79 -18.56 -2.54
CA PRO A 91 -10.10 -18.10 -3.02
C PRO A 91 -10.44 -16.66 -2.60
N LYS A 92 -10.00 -16.23 -1.40
CA LYS A 92 -10.20 -14.87 -0.89
C LYS A 92 -9.36 -13.81 -1.63
N LYS A 93 -8.31 -14.22 -2.38
CA LYS A 93 -7.44 -13.33 -3.18
C LYS A 93 -6.93 -12.10 -2.43
N CYS A 94 -6.18 -12.33 -1.35
CA CYS A 94 -5.64 -11.24 -0.54
C CYS A 94 -4.76 -10.27 -1.35
N THR A 95 -4.96 -8.96 -1.17
CA THR A 95 -4.25 -7.89 -1.88
C THR A 95 -3.04 -7.35 -1.13
N ALA A 96 -2.86 -7.73 0.14
CA ALA A 96 -1.76 -7.24 0.96
C ALA A 96 -0.38 -7.57 0.35
N ARG A 97 0.53 -6.60 0.44
CA ARG A 97 1.84 -6.64 -0.22
C ARG A 97 2.86 -5.72 0.45
N LEU A 98 4.13 -6.07 0.31
CA LEU A 98 5.27 -5.30 0.77
C LEU A 98 6.24 -5.10 -0.39
N ARG A 99 6.97 -3.98 -0.35
CA ARG A 99 8.07 -3.70 -1.26
C ARG A 99 9.28 -3.24 -0.47
N PHE A 100 10.42 -3.85 -0.78
CA PHE A 100 11.71 -3.47 -0.24
C PHE A 100 12.50 -2.60 -1.24
N ASP A 101 13.41 -1.78 -0.74
CA ASP A 101 14.49 -1.20 -1.54
C ASP A 101 15.61 -2.23 -1.77
N THR A 102 16.76 -1.76 -2.28
CA THR A 102 17.97 -2.56 -2.48
C THR A 102 18.77 -2.80 -1.20
N GLU A 103 18.52 -2.02 -0.15
CA GLU A 103 19.20 -2.11 1.15
C GLU A 103 18.45 -3.02 2.12
N GLY A 104 17.22 -3.42 1.78
CA GLY A 104 16.37 -4.28 2.60
C GLY A 104 15.42 -3.52 3.52
N ASN A 105 15.20 -2.22 3.29
CA ASN A 105 14.20 -1.44 4.03
C ASN A 105 12.82 -1.54 3.33
N ILE A 106 11.75 -1.54 4.13
CA ILE A 106 10.39 -1.50 3.61
C ILE A 106 10.09 -0.08 3.12
N VAL A 107 10.00 0.09 1.79
CA VAL A 107 9.64 1.38 1.16
C VAL A 107 8.14 1.53 0.92
N TYR A 108 7.40 0.43 0.90
CA TYR A 108 5.95 0.45 0.72
C TYR A 108 5.31 -0.79 1.34
N TYR A 109 4.15 -0.59 1.95
CA TYR A 109 3.32 -1.65 2.49
C TYR A 109 1.83 -1.37 2.28
N ASP A 110 1.07 -2.43 2.02
CA ASP A 110 -0.38 -2.48 2.14
C ASP A 110 -0.71 -3.69 3.01
N LEU A 111 -1.08 -3.43 4.26
CA LEU A 111 -1.35 -4.46 5.28
C LEU A 111 -2.84 -4.79 5.40
N ARG A 112 -3.67 -4.38 4.43
CA ARG A 112 -5.11 -4.69 4.45
C ARG A 112 -5.32 -6.15 4.04
N HIS A 113 -5.57 -6.97 5.05
CA HIS A 113 -5.93 -8.37 4.87
C HIS A 113 -7.45 -8.55 4.86
N ASN A 114 -7.92 -9.47 4.03
CA ASN A 114 -9.34 -9.86 3.93
C ASN A 114 -9.58 -11.29 4.45
N HIS A 115 -8.66 -11.76 5.28
CA HIS A 115 -8.66 -13.09 5.87
C HIS A 115 -7.98 -13.03 7.23
N ASP A 116 -8.26 -14.03 8.05
CA ASP A 116 -7.66 -14.17 9.36
C ASP A 116 -6.17 -14.55 9.26
N PRO A 117 -5.37 -14.25 10.31
CA PRO A 117 -3.96 -14.59 10.37
C PRO A 117 -3.67 -16.07 10.10
N GLN A 118 -2.50 -16.38 9.53
CA GLN A 118 -2.11 -17.78 9.33
C GLN A 118 -1.62 -18.39 10.64
N ARG A 119 -2.22 -19.51 11.04
CA ARG A 119 -1.74 -20.32 12.16
C ARG A 119 -0.45 -21.06 11.76
N LEU A 120 0.69 -20.53 12.18
CA LEU A 120 2.01 -21.13 12.02
C LEU A 120 2.53 -21.55 13.40
N TYR A 121 3.15 -22.73 13.49
CA TYR A 121 3.86 -23.15 14.70
C TYR A 121 5.31 -23.47 14.35
N GLN A 122 6.22 -23.08 15.24
CA GLN A 122 7.63 -23.40 15.12
C GLN A 122 7.86 -24.84 15.58
N GLN A 123 8.57 -25.61 14.76
CA GLN A 123 8.98 -26.98 15.05
C GLN A 123 10.32 -26.99 15.80
N PRO A 124 10.67 -28.08 16.50
CA PRO A 124 11.94 -28.19 17.23
C PRO A 124 13.20 -28.01 16.36
N ASN A 125 13.11 -28.30 15.06
CA ASN A 125 14.18 -28.10 14.08
C ASN A 125 14.35 -26.63 13.63
N GLY A 126 13.54 -25.69 14.16
CA GLY A 126 13.53 -24.28 13.79
C GLY A 126 12.71 -23.93 12.54
N GLU A 127 12.13 -24.90 11.85
CA GLU A 127 11.22 -24.66 10.72
C GLU A 127 9.80 -24.35 11.20
N PHE A 128 9.01 -23.69 10.37
CA PHE A 128 7.60 -23.41 10.65
C PHE A 128 6.69 -24.35 9.87
N ALA A 129 5.67 -24.90 10.52
CA ALA A 129 4.65 -25.68 9.87
C ALA A 129 3.30 -24.94 9.88
N ARG A 130 2.57 -25.04 8.76
CA ARG A 130 1.21 -24.50 8.64
C ARG A 130 0.23 -25.44 9.32
N LEU A 131 -0.54 -24.91 10.28
CA LEU A 131 -1.67 -25.64 10.83
C LEU A 131 -2.79 -25.67 9.79
N LYS A 132 -3.33 -26.86 9.52
CA LYS A 132 -4.55 -26.96 8.73
C LYS A 132 -5.70 -26.48 9.62
N SER A 133 -6.44 -25.50 9.10
CA SER A 133 -7.75 -25.10 9.63
C SER A 133 -8.78 -26.17 9.31
#